data_AF-A0A350P704-F1
#
_entry.id   AF-A0A350P704-F1
#
_cell.length_a   1.000
_cell.length_b   1.000
_cell.length_c   1.000
_cell.angle_alpha   90.00
_cell.angle_beta   90.00
_cell.angle_gamma   90.00
#
_symmetry.space_group_name_H-M   'P 1'
#
loop_
_entity.id
_entity.type
_entity.pdbx_description
1 polymer ?
#
loop_
_entity_poly.entity_id
_entity_poly.type
_entity_poly.pdbx_seq_one_letter_code
_entity_poly.pdbx_strand_id
1 'polypeptide(L)'
;MSIVASLVGPVTGLLDKFIEDKDHKNALAHEIATMSERHAQEALKGQLEINKMEAAHKSLFVAGWRPAIGWICALGLLYNTIIANILSIWVAVPEVDTTLLVPVMMGMLGLGAMRSYEKVNQVAREK
;
A
#
# COMPACT_ATOMS: atom_id res chain seq x y z
N MET A 1 6.81 -12.73 -6.08
CA MET A 1 8.24 -12.87 -6.40
C MET A 1 8.57 -11.93 -7.55
N SER A 2 9.52 -11.01 -7.34
CA SER A 2 9.90 -10.00 -8.35
C SER A 2 10.63 -10.67 -9.52
N ILE A 3 10.32 -10.26 -10.76
CA ILE A 3 11.00 -10.69 -12.00
C ILE A 3 12.51 -10.39 -11.93
N VAL A 4 12.88 -9.37 -11.14
CA VAL A 4 14.29 -9.02 -10.87
C VAL A 4 15.00 -10.09 -10.07
N ALA A 5 14.32 -10.73 -9.09
CA ALA A 5 14.91 -11.81 -8.29
C ALA A 5 15.23 -13.05 -9.16
N SER A 6 14.42 -13.34 -10.17
CA SER A 6 14.70 -14.42 -11.14
C SER A 6 15.85 -14.12 -12.10
N LEU A 7 16.22 -12.85 -12.27
CA LEU A 7 17.33 -12.41 -13.12
C LEU A 7 18.68 -12.39 -12.38
N VAL A 8 18.69 -12.50 -11.05
CA VAL A 8 19.93 -12.49 -10.24
C VAL A 8 20.85 -13.67 -10.59
N GLY A 9 20.29 -14.89 -10.75
CA GLY A 9 21.08 -16.10 -11.06
C GLY A 9 21.81 -16.08 -12.42
N PRO A 10 21.14 -15.69 -13.51
CA PRO A 10 21.80 -15.52 -14.81
C PRO A 10 22.86 -14.40 -14.82
N VAL A 11 22.60 -13.29 -14.11
CA VAL A 11 23.53 -12.15 -14.03
C VAL A 11 24.77 -12.48 -13.21
N THR A 12 24.65 -13.25 -12.13
CA THR A 12 25.81 -13.75 -11.36
C THR A 12 26.66 -14.74 -12.14
N GLY A 13 26.06 -15.53 -13.03
CA GLY A 13 26.79 -16.40 -13.97
C GLY A 13 27.58 -15.64 -15.05
N LEU A 14 27.12 -14.44 -15.45
CA LEU A 14 27.86 -13.56 -16.36
C LEU A 14 29.00 -12.79 -15.65
N LEU A 15 28.79 -12.40 -14.39
CA LEU A 15 29.82 -11.81 -13.52
C LEU A 15 31.01 -12.77 -13.31
N ASP A 16 30.75 -14.09 -13.23
CA ASP A 16 31.79 -15.13 -13.09
C ASP A 16 32.78 -15.20 -14.26
N LYS A 17 32.40 -14.70 -15.43
CA LYS A 17 33.20 -14.80 -16.65
C LYS A 17 34.11 -13.57 -16.88
N PHE A 18 33.85 -12.47 -16.18
CA PHE A 18 34.51 -11.18 -16.40
C PHE A 18 35.18 -10.58 -15.17
N ILE A 19 34.96 -11.12 -13.96
CA ILE A 19 35.63 -10.68 -12.73
C ILE A 19 36.27 -11.89 -12.03
N GLU A 20 37.59 -11.86 -11.93
CA GLU A 20 38.41 -12.93 -11.32
C GLU A 20 38.50 -12.80 -9.78
N ASP A 21 38.22 -11.61 -9.23
CA ASP A 21 38.27 -11.29 -7.81
C ASP A 21 36.96 -11.65 -7.08
N LYS A 22 37.04 -12.62 -6.16
CA LYS A 22 35.89 -13.18 -5.42
C LYS A 22 35.22 -12.17 -4.48
N ASP A 23 35.96 -11.22 -3.91
CA ASP A 23 35.41 -10.28 -2.93
C ASP A 23 34.60 -9.19 -3.63
N HIS A 24 35.06 -8.71 -4.77
CA HIS A 24 34.32 -7.74 -5.59
C HIS A 24 33.06 -8.36 -6.19
N LYS A 25 33.09 -9.64 -6.56
CA LYS A 25 31.92 -10.37 -7.05
C LYS A 25 30.83 -10.51 -5.98
N ASN A 26 31.21 -10.87 -4.75
CA ASN A 26 30.25 -11.00 -3.65
C ASN A 26 29.63 -9.65 -3.27
N ALA A 27 30.42 -8.57 -3.30
CA ALA A 27 29.91 -7.21 -3.09
C ALA A 27 28.88 -6.81 -4.17
N LEU A 28 29.20 -7.02 -5.45
CA LEU A 28 28.29 -6.70 -6.56
C LEU A 28 27.03 -7.58 -6.58
N ALA A 29 27.16 -8.87 -6.28
CA ALA A 29 26.01 -9.77 -6.17
C ALA A 29 25.08 -9.36 -5.02
N HIS A 30 25.64 -8.93 -3.88
CA HIS A 30 24.86 -8.38 -2.78
C HIS A 30 24.21 -7.04 -3.16
N GLU A 31 24.94 -6.16 -3.82
CA GLU A 31 24.42 -4.87 -4.28
C GLU A 31 23.26 -5.04 -5.28
N ILE A 32 23.37 -5.98 -6.23
CA ILE A 32 22.30 -6.33 -7.18
C ILE A 32 21.09 -6.94 -6.46
N ALA A 33 21.32 -7.84 -5.50
CA ALA A 33 20.23 -8.43 -4.71
C ALA A 33 19.48 -7.36 -3.89
N THR A 34 20.21 -6.38 -3.35
CA THR A 34 19.64 -5.34 -2.48
C THR A 34 19.10 -4.14 -3.25
N MET A 35 19.55 -3.92 -4.49
CA MET A 35 19.10 -2.83 -5.38
C MET A 35 17.59 -2.86 -5.62
N SER A 36 17.02 -4.05 -5.84
CA SER A 36 15.57 -4.19 -6.05
C SER A 36 14.76 -3.77 -4.81
N GLU A 37 15.24 -4.14 -3.62
CA GLU A 37 14.60 -3.76 -2.36
C GLU A 37 14.76 -2.26 -2.11
N ARG A 38 15.94 -1.69 -2.38
CA ARG A 38 16.21 -0.25 -2.23
C ARG A 38 15.33 0.59 -3.15
N HIS A 39 15.18 0.22 -4.41
CA HIS A 39 14.28 0.91 -5.34
C HIS A 39 12.81 0.82 -4.94
N ALA A 40 12.36 -0.35 -4.48
CA ALA A 40 11.00 -0.50 -3.96
C ALA A 40 10.78 0.40 -2.73
N GLN A 41 11.77 0.47 -1.84
CA GLN A 41 11.73 1.30 -0.64
C GLN A 41 11.77 2.80 -0.97
N GLU A 42 12.55 3.22 -1.95
CA GLU A 42 12.61 4.60 -2.46
C GLU A 42 11.27 5.01 -3.09
N ALA A 43 10.67 4.15 -3.91
CA ALA A 43 9.35 4.40 -4.48
C ALA A 43 8.26 4.57 -3.40
N LEU A 44 8.29 3.72 -2.36
CA LEU A 44 7.39 3.84 -1.21
C LEU A 44 7.64 5.14 -0.42
N LYS A 45 8.90 5.52 -0.21
CA LYS A 45 9.26 6.79 0.45
C LYS A 45 8.75 7.99 -0.36
N GLY A 46 8.91 7.99 -1.67
CA GLY A 46 8.39 9.05 -2.54
C GLY A 46 6.86 9.20 -2.42
N GLN A 47 6.13 8.10 -2.39
CA GLN A 47 4.68 8.13 -2.14
C GLN A 47 4.34 8.69 -0.75
N LEU A 48 5.08 8.31 0.30
CA LEU A 48 4.87 8.83 1.66
C LEU A 48 5.15 10.34 1.74
N GLU A 49 6.17 10.84 1.05
CA GLU A 49 6.50 12.26 1.00
C GLU A 49 5.42 13.07 0.30
N ILE A 50 4.94 12.60 -0.85
CA ILE A 50 3.79 13.21 -1.56
C ILE A 50 2.59 13.26 -0.62
N ASN A 51 2.25 12.14 0.03
CA ASN A 51 1.12 12.08 0.94
C ASN A 51 1.25 13.04 2.13
N LYS A 52 2.47 13.21 2.65
CA LYS A 52 2.76 14.14 3.75
C LYS A 52 2.65 15.58 3.29
N MET A 53 3.13 15.92 2.10
CA MET A 53 2.99 17.26 1.52
C MET A 53 1.54 17.61 1.20
N GLU A 54 0.79 16.66 0.63
CA GLU A 54 -0.64 16.81 0.37
C GLU A 54 -1.41 17.02 1.68
N ALA A 55 -1.11 16.25 2.72
CA ALA A 55 -1.72 16.40 4.04
C ALA A 55 -1.35 17.73 4.73
N ALA A 56 -0.15 18.27 4.49
CA ALA A 56 0.29 19.56 5.02
C ALA A 56 -0.18 20.76 4.18
N HIS A 57 -0.87 20.53 3.05
CA HIS A 57 -1.29 21.58 2.15
C HIS A 57 -2.38 22.45 2.78
N LYS A 58 -2.29 23.79 2.64
CA LYS A 58 -3.26 24.73 3.24
C LYS A 58 -4.69 24.60 2.71
N SER A 59 -4.86 24.06 1.49
CA SER A 59 -6.19 23.83 0.90
C SER A 59 -6.84 22.59 1.50
N LEU A 60 -8.01 22.77 2.13
CA LEU A 60 -8.85 21.69 2.65
C LEU A 60 -9.26 20.68 1.59
N PHE A 61 -9.34 21.10 0.31
CA PHE A 61 -9.64 20.18 -0.78
C PHE A 61 -8.47 19.25 -1.12
N VAL A 62 -7.22 19.71 -0.91
CA VAL A 62 -6.00 18.93 -1.20
C VAL A 62 -5.59 18.07 -0.01
N ALA A 63 -5.69 18.59 1.21
CA ALA A 63 -5.37 17.83 2.42
C ALA A 63 -6.52 16.90 2.86
N GLY A 64 -7.76 17.27 2.55
CA GLY A 64 -8.96 16.64 3.10
C GLY A 64 -9.60 15.56 2.23
N TRP A 65 -9.23 15.40 0.95
CA TRP A 65 -9.94 14.46 0.08
C TRP A 65 -9.82 12.99 0.54
N ARG A 66 -8.64 12.56 1.01
CA ARG A 66 -8.43 11.21 1.56
C ARG A 66 -9.28 10.96 2.82
N PRO A 67 -9.23 11.83 3.86
CA PRO A 67 -10.15 11.73 4.99
C PRO A 67 -11.63 11.79 4.57
N ALA A 68 -12.00 12.68 3.66
CA ALA A 68 -13.39 12.88 3.24
C ALA A 68 -14.00 11.60 2.64
N ILE A 69 -13.28 10.92 1.74
CA ILE A 69 -13.75 9.64 1.20
C ILE A 69 -13.88 8.60 2.31
N GLY A 70 -12.93 8.56 3.26
CA GLY A 70 -13.01 7.67 4.42
C GLY A 70 -14.27 7.91 5.27
N TRP A 71 -14.60 9.17 5.55
CA TRP A 71 -15.81 9.54 6.29
C TRP A 71 -17.08 9.21 5.53
N ILE A 72 -17.12 9.46 4.22
CA ILE A 72 -18.27 9.13 3.38
C ILE A 72 -18.50 7.61 3.35
N CYS A 73 -17.45 6.82 3.18
CA CYS A 73 -17.55 5.36 3.24
C CYS A 73 -17.98 4.86 4.63
N ALA A 74 -17.42 5.42 5.71
CA ALA A 74 -17.80 5.05 7.07
C ALA A 74 -19.26 5.39 7.38
N LEU A 75 -19.72 6.58 6.98
CA LEU A 75 -21.12 7.00 7.14
C LEU A 75 -22.06 6.16 6.26
N GLY A 76 -21.66 5.82 5.03
CA GLY A 76 -22.42 4.93 4.16
C GLY A 76 -22.60 3.54 4.75
N LEU A 77 -21.55 2.97 5.36
CA LEU A 77 -21.62 1.69 6.05
C LEU A 77 -22.50 1.78 7.31
N LEU A 78 -22.33 2.83 8.12
CA LEU A 78 -23.16 3.07 9.31
C LEU A 78 -24.65 3.16 8.94
N TYR A 79 -24.94 3.89 7.85
CA TYR A 79 -26.29 3.99 7.34
C TYR A 79 -26.84 2.62 6.93
N ASN A 80 -26.13 1.92 6.04
CA ASN A 80 -26.61 0.67 5.45
C ASN A 80 -26.75 -0.46 6.49
N THR A 81 -25.81 -0.57 7.44
CA THR A 81 -25.76 -1.71 8.37
C THR A 81 -26.54 -1.49 9.67
N ILE A 82 -26.60 -0.25 10.19
CA ILE A 82 -27.22 0.03 11.49
C ILE A 82 -28.48 0.87 11.31
N ILE A 83 -28.34 2.06 10.73
CA ILE A 83 -29.43 3.05 10.71
C ILE A 83 -30.61 2.56 9.85
N ALA A 84 -30.34 2.01 8.68
CA ALA A 84 -31.37 1.54 7.76
C ALA A 84 -32.19 0.40 8.36
N ASN A 85 -31.54 -0.57 9.03
CA ASN A 85 -32.22 -1.69 9.69
C ASN A 85 -33.10 -1.27 10.88
N ILE A 86 -32.71 -0.19 11.59
CA ILE A 86 -33.50 0.32 12.71
C ILE A 86 -34.66 1.18 12.20
N LEU A 87 -34.40 2.05 11.22
CA LEU A 87 -35.42 2.94 10.65
C LEU A 87 -36.43 2.20 9.77
N SER A 88 -36.05 1.09 9.13
CA SER A 88 -36.94 0.26 8.30
C SER A 88 -38.12 -0.34 9.07
N ILE A 89 -38.05 -0.35 10.41
CA ILE A 89 -39.15 -0.78 11.27
C ILE A 89 -40.31 0.23 11.24
N TRP A 90 -40.00 1.53 11.03
CA TRP A 90 -40.95 2.63 11.17
C TRP A 90 -41.24 3.36 9.85
N VAL A 91 -40.27 3.39 8.92
CA VAL A 91 -40.38 4.13 7.66
C VAL A 91 -39.68 3.35 6.54
N ALA A 92 -40.20 3.40 5.32
CA ALA A 92 -39.49 2.87 4.16
C ALA A 92 -38.19 3.65 3.93
N VAL A 93 -37.05 2.98 4.10
CA VAL A 93 -35.71 3.58 3.98
C VAL A 93 -35.17 3.32 2.57
N PRO A 94 -34.60 4.34 1.88
CA PRO A 94 -33.95 4.14 0.58
C PRO A 94 -32.80 3.14 0.67
N GLU A 95 -32.72 2.23 -0.30
CA GLU A 95 -31.60 1.31 -0.40
C GLU A 95 -30.34 2.06 -0.87
N VAL A 96 -29.22 1.78 -0.22
CA VAL A 96 -27.90 2.28 -0.63
C VAL A 96 -27.21 1.22 -1.46
N ASP A 97 -26.75 1.62 -2.65
CA ASP A 97 -26.01 0.76 -3.56
C ASP A 97 -24.64 0.37 -2.98
N THR A 98 -24.56 -0.87 -2.50
CA THR A 98 -23.35 -1.45 -1.93
C THR A 98 -22.34 -1.83 -3.00
N THR A 99 -22.73 -1.92 -4.28
CA THR A 99 -21.83 -2.26 -5.38
C THR A 99 -20.82 -1.15 -5.69
N LEU A 100 -21.14 0.10 -5.36
CA LEU A 100 -20.19 1.23 -5.38
C LEU A 100 -19.42 1.38 -4.07
N LEU A 101 -20.06 1.07 -2.94
CA LEU A 101 -19.48 1.28 -1.61
C LEU A 101 -18.37 0.26 -1.28
N VAL A 102 -18.59 -1.02 -1.58
CA VAL A 102 -17.68 -2.11 -1.23
C VAL A 102 -16.34 -2.03 -1.99
N PRO A 103 -16.28 -1.72 -3.31
CA PRO A 103 -15.02 -1.58 -4.02
C PRO A 103 -14.18 -0.40 -3.54
N VAL A 104 -14.81 0.75 -3.26
CA VAL A 104 -14.11 1.93 -2.73
C VAL A 104 -13.56 1.64 -1.33
N MET A 105 -14.35 0.97 -0.49
CA MET A 105 -13.89 0.51 0.82
C MET A 105 -12.75 -0.49 0.73
N MET A 106 -12.85 -1.52 -0.11
CA MET A 106 -11.79 -2.51 -0.30
C MET A 106 -10.53 -1.90 -0.91
N GLY A 107 -10.64 -0.88 -1.76
CA GLY A 107 -9.50 -0.13 -2.26
C GLY A 107 -8.77 0.63 -1.15
N MET A 108 -9.51 1.24 -0.22
CA MET A 108 -8.94 2.02 0.89
C MET A 108 -8.46 1.15 2.07
N LEU A 109 -9.27 0.17 2.48
CA LEU A 109 -8.95 -0.77 3.55
C LEU A 109 -8.00 -1.86 3.10
N GLY A 110 -7.99 -2.28 1.83
CA GLY A 110 -7.10 -3.34 1.33
C GLY A 110 -5.62 -2.94 1.38
N LEU A 111 -5.30 -1.68 1.09
CA LEU A 111 -3.95 -1.14 1.29
C LEU A 111 -3.62 -0.94 2.77
N GLY A 112 -4.60 -0.54 3.59
CA GLY A 112 -4.45 -0.45 5.05
C GLY A 112 -4.32 -1.79 5.76
N ALA A 113 -4.98 -2.83 5.25
CA ALA A 113 -4.99 -4.18 5.77
C ALA A 113 -3.69 -4.89 5.42
N MET A 114 -3.13 -4.72 4.22
CA MET A 114 -1.79 -5.22 3.89
C MET A 114 -0.72 -4.59 4.80
N ARG A 115 -0.81 -3.29 5.06
CA ARG A 115 0.11 -2.60 5.99
C ARG A 115 -0.08 -3.04 7.46
N SER A 116 -1.32 -3.30 7.87
CA SER A 116 -1.63 -3.83 9.20
C SER A 116 -1.17 -5.29 9.34
N TYR A 117 -1.30 -6.08 8.29
CA TYR A 117 -0.83 -7.46 8.20
C TYR A 117 0.71 -7.53 8.26
N GLU A 118 1.43 -6.63 7.57
CA GLU A 118 2.88 -6.50 7.70
C GLU A 118 3.33 -6.15 9.13
N LYS A 119 2.54 -5.32 9.84
CA LYS A 119 2.81 -4.93 11.24
C LYS A 119 2.52 -6.07 12.22
N VAL A 120 1.44 -6.82 12.02
CA VAL A 120 1.07 -7.99 12.84
C VAL A 120 2.07 -9.13 12.67
N ASN A 121 2.59 -9.34 11.45
CA ASN A 121 3.58 -10.38 11.19
C ASN A 121 5.02 -9.98 11.59
N GLN A 122 5.23 -8.83 12.23
CA GLN A 122 6.54 -8.29 12.61
C GLN A 122 7.57 -8.23 11.46
N VAL A 123 7.11 -8.25 10.20
CA VAL A 123 7.98 -8.14 9.01
C VAL A 123 8.40 -6.68 8.82
N ALA A 124 7.58 -5.74 9.29
CA ALA A 124 8.03 -4.38 9.57
C ALA A 124 9.02 -4.43 10.74
N ARG A 125 10.32 -4.57 10.45
CA ARG A 125 11.39 -4.38 11.43
C ARG A 125 11.25 -2.97 12.00
N GLU A 126 10.60 -2.86 13.15
CA GLU A 126 10.70 -1.67 14.00
C GLU A 126 12.15 -1.55 14.46
N LYS A 127 12.76 -0.40 14.15
CA LYS A 127 13.85 0.16 14.95
C LYS A 127 13.22 1.08 15.98
#